data_AF-A0A924NY40-F1
#
_entry.id   AF-A0A924NY40-F1
#
_cell.length_a   1.000
_cell.length_b   1.000
_cell.length_c   1.000
_cell.angle_alpha   90.00
_cell.angle_beta   90.00
_cell.angle_gamma   90.00
#
_symmetry.space_group_name_H-M   'P 1'
#
loop_
_entity.id
_entity.type
_entity.pdbx_description
1 polymer ?
#
loop_
_entity_poly.entity_id
_entity_poly.type
_entity_poly.pdbx_seq_one_letter_code
_entity_poly.pdbx_strand_id
1 'polypeptide(L)' 'GNDLITSRPEYRFKGLKDGDRWCLCALRWKHAYEAGVAPKTVLESTHVRALDYVTLEQLQS' A
#
# COMPACT_ATOMS: atom_id res chain seq x y z
N GLY A 1 -6.67 9.00 9.09
CA GLY A 1 -6.36 9.50 7.73
C GLY A 1 -5.90 8.33 6.87
N ASN A 2 -6.38 8.23 5.63
CA ASN A 2 -6.34 7.05 4.75
C ASN A 2 -7.02 5.80 5.33
N ASP A 3 -8.31 5.92 5.62
CA ASP A 3 -9.14 4.79 6.08
C ASP A 3 -9.47 3.86 4.90
N LEU A 4 -8.93 2.65 4.98
CA LEU A 4 -9.16 1.58 4.01
C LEU A 4 -9.99 0.43 4.61
N ILE A 5 -10.53 0.57 5.82
CA ILE A 5 -11.25 -0.48 6.53
C ILE A 5 -12.75 -0.25 6.43
N THR A 6 -13.21 1.00 6.56
CA THR A 6 -14.64 1.30 6.51
C THR A 6 -15.21 1.06 5.11
N SER A 7 -16.22 0.18 5.04
CA SER A 7 -17.01 -0.06 3.84
C SER A 7 -17.67 1.23 3.35
N ARG A 8 -17.62 1.45 2.03
CA ARG A 8 -18.29 2.54 1.32
C ARG A 8 -19.06 1.97 0.13
N PRO A 9 -20.28 1.45 0.36
CA PRO A 9 -21.10 0.81 -0.69
C PRO A 9 -21.38 1.71 -1.89
N GLU A 10 -21.48 3.02 -1.66
CA GLU A 10 -21.68 4.04 -2.70
C GLU A 10 -20.55 4.07 -3.74
N TYR A 11 -19.35 3.63 -3.37
CA TYR A 11 -18.20 3.48 -4.26
C TYR A 11 -17.89 2.02 -4.60
N ARG A 12 -18.77 1.09 -4.23
CA ARG A 12 -18.54 -0.36 -4.34
C ARG A 12 -17.27 -0.83 -3.62
N PHE A 13 -16.88 -0.13 -2.56
CA PHE A 13 -15.72 -0.48 -1.74
C PHE A 13 -16.18 -1.18 -0.47
N LYS A 14 -15.81 -2.46 -0.29
CA LYS A 14 -16.24 -3.25 0.88
C LYS A 14 -15.44 -2.98 2.15
N GLY A 15 -14.35 -2.22 2.06
CA GLY A 15 -13.31 -2.18 3.08
C GLY A 15 -12.34 -3.36 2.93
N LEU A 16 -11.07 -3.12 3.25
CA LEU A 16 -10.02 -4.13 3.23
C LEU A 16 -9.98 -4.89 4.56
N LYS A 17 -9.53 -6.14 4.47
CA LYS A 17 -9.19 -7.01 5.61
C LYS A 17 -7.72 -7.36 5.57
N ASP A 18 -7.22 -7.89 6.67
CA ASP A 18 -5.86 -8.43 6.70
C ASP A 18 -5.70 -9.54 5.65
N GLY A 19 -4.56 -9.51 4.95
CA GLY A 19 -4.27 -10.39 3.80
C GLY A 19 -4.79 -9.94 2.44
N ASP A 20 -5.69 -8.94 2.36
CA ASP A 20 -6.13 -8.39 1.06
C ASP A 20 -4.96 -7.71 0.34
N ARG A 21 -4.91 -7.89 -0.99
CA ARG A 21 -3.95 -7.15 -1.83
C ARG A 21 -4.61 -5.89 -2.37
N TRP A 22 -3.93 -4.76 -2.23
CA TRP A 22 -4.44 -3.47 -2.66
C TRP A 22 -3.33 -2.57 -3.20
N CYS A 23 -3.61 -1.84 -4.26
CA CYS A 23 -2.69 -0.83 -4.78
C CYS A 23 -2.70 0.39 -3.85
N LEU A 24 -1.55 0.72 -3.27
CA LEU A 24 -1.38 1.88 -2.40
C LEU A 24 -0.66 3.01 -3.13
N CYS A 25 -0.96 4.25 -2.73
CA CYS A 25 -0.12 5.38 -3.12
C CYS A 25 1.29 5.18 -2.55
N ALA A 26 2.33 5.33 -3.38
CA ALA A 26 3.72 5.10 -2.98
C ALA A 26 4.11 5.89 -1.72
N LEU A 27 3.70 7.16 -1.62
CA LEU A 27 3.94 7.99 -0.44
C LEU A 27 3.22 7.47 0.83
N ARG A 28 2.04 6.86 0.69
CA ARG A 28 1.33 6.26 1.84
C ARG A 28 2.03 5.01 2.34
N TRP A 29 2.54 4.19 1.42
CA TRP A 29 3.38 3.04 1.77
C TRP A 29 4.70 3.50 2.42
N LYS A 30 5.36 4.53 1.87
CA LYS A 30 6.59 5.11 2.41
C LYS A 30 6.44 5.61 3.85
N HIS A 31 5.37 6.34 4.16
CA HIS A 31 5.12 6.78 5.53
C HIS A 31 4.98 5.59 6.50
N ALA A 32 4.35 4.50 6.06
CA ALA A 32 4.24 3.28 6.87
C ALA A 32 5.60 2.60 7.05
N TYR A 33 6.44 2.60 6.01
CA TYR A 33 7.81 2.08 6.07
C TYR A 33 8.67 2.86 7.07
N GLU A 34 8.64 4.19 6.99
CA GLU A 34 9.35 5.08 7.93
C GLU A 34 8.85 4.91 9.37
N ALA A 35 7.58 4.57 9.55
CA ALA A 35 6.99 4.24 10.85
C ALA A 35 7.25 2.78 11.31
N GLY A 36 7.98 1.97 10.53
CA GLY A 36 8.31 0.57 10.85
C GLY A 36 7.14 -0.41 10.74
N VAL A 37 6.07 -0.03 10.03
CA VAL A 37 4.81 -0.81 9.92
C VAL A 37 4.35 -0.95 8.46
N ALA A 38 5.25 -0.87 7.49
CA ALA A 38 4.90 -1.08 6.08
C ALA A 38 4.37 -2.50 5.84
N PRO A 39 3.31 -2.67 5.05
CA PRO A 39 2.86 -3.98 4.60
C PRO A 39 3.83 -4.54 3.54
N LYS A 40 3.88 -5.88 3.43
CA LYS A 40 4.65 -6.57 2.39
C LYS A 40 4.21 -6.14 0.99
N THR A 41 5.17 -6.00 0.10
CA THR A 41 4.93 -5.64 -1.30
C THR A 41 4.92 -6.87 -2.19
N VAL A 42 4.03 -6.89 -3.18
CA VAL A 42 4.07 -7.86 -4.30
C VAL A 42 4.76 -7.16 -5.47
N LEU A 43 6.05 -7.46 -5.70
CA LEU A 43 6.89 -6.71 -6.64
C LEU A 43 6.39 -6.81 -8.08
N GLU A 44 5.97 -7.99 -8.51
CA GLU A 44 5.46 -8.25 -9.86
C GLU A 44 4.15 -7.49 -10.14
N SER A 45 3.47 -7.01 -9.09
CA SER A 45 2.23 -6.22 -9.18
C SER A 45 2.44 -4.74 -8.81
N THR A 46 3.69 -4.29 -8.65
CA THR A 46 4.03 -2.90 -8.30
C THR A 46 4.57 -2.17 -9.52
N HIS A 47 3.96 -1.04 -9.87
CA HIS A 47 4.40 -0.27 -11.02
C HIS A 47 5.81 0.33 -10.79
N VAL A 48 6.67 0.29 -11.81
CA VAL A 48 8.09 0.73 -11.73
C VAL A 48 8.27 2.17 -11.20
N ARG A 49 7.32 3.06 -11.49
CA ARG A 49 7.29 4.45 -10.97
C ARG A 49 7.17 4.57 -9.45
N ALA A 50 6.89 3.48 -8.72
CA ALA A 50 7.04 3.49 -7.27
C ALA A 50 8.48 3.87 -6.86
N LEU A 51 9.47 3.51 -7.70
CA LEU A 51 10.88 3.80 -7.49
C LEU A 51 11.23 5.30 -7.53
N ASP A 52 10.32 6.15 -8.01
CA ASP A 52 10.46 7.61 -7.93
C ASP A 52 10.37 8.12 -6.47
N TYR A 53 9.84 7.30 -5.55
CA TYR A 53 9.54 7.70 -4.16
C TYR A 53 10.22 6.85 -3.08
N VAL A 54 10.49 5.58 -3.40
CA VAL A 54 11.09 4.56 -2.51
C VAL A 54 12.14 3.75 -3.27
N THR A 55 13.05 3.08 -2.58
CA THR A 55 14.07 2.24 -3.24
C THR A 55 13.58 0.80 -3.46
N LEU A 56 14.25 0.05 -4.33
CA LEU A 56 13.91 -1.37 -4.55
C LEU A 56 14.15 -2.20 -3.29
N GLU A 57 15.21 -1.90 -2.54
CA GLU A 57 15.56 -2.57 -1.28
C GLU A 57 14.47 -2.35 -0.24
N GLN A 58 13.89 -1.14 -0.17
CA GLN A 58 12.75 -0.87 0.71
C GLN A 58 11.54 -1.73 0.33
N LEU A 59 11.25 -1.90 -0.97
CA LEU A 59 10.14 -2.73 -1.42
C LEU A 59 10.37 -4.24 -1.20
N GLN A 60 11.63 -4.68 -1.05
CA GLN A 60 12.03 -6.08 -0.87
C GLN A 60 12.08 -6.55 0.60
N SER A 61 12.14 -5.63 1.56
CA SER A 61 12.16 -5.95 3.01
C SER A 61 10.80 -6.44 3.50
#